data_AF-A0A392NT06-F1
#
_entry.id   AF-A0A392NT06-F1
#
_cell.length_a   1.000
_cell.length_b   1.000
_cell.length_c   1.000
_cell.angle_alpha   90.00
_cell.angle_beta   90.00
_cell.angle_gamma   90.00
#
_symmetry.space_group_name_H-M   'P 1'
#
loop_
_entity.id
_entity.type
_entity.pdbx_description
1 polymer ?
#
loop_
_entity_poly.entity_id
_entity_poly.type
_entity_poly.pdbx_seq_one_letter_code
_entity_poly.pdbx_strand_id
1 'polypeptide(L)' 'MIRYLALDEADRMLDMGSEPQIRKIVEQMDMPPADVRQTMLFSATFPKEIQ' A
#
# COMPACT_ATOMS: atom_id res chain seq x y z
N MET A 1 11.15 2.43 13.59
CA MET A 1 9.98 1.54 13.39
C MET A 1 8.85 2.39 12.83
N ILE A 2 8.32 2.03 11.66
CA ILE A 2 7.25 2.80 10.99
C ILE A 2 5.91 2.48 11.66
N ARG A 3 5.23 3.49 12.20
CA ARG A 3 3.92 3.31 12.88
C ARG A 3 2.73 3.50 11.95
N TYR A 4 2.91 4.26 10.88
CA TYR A 4 1.84 4.64 9.97
C TYR A 4 2.30 4.42 8.53
N LEU A 5 1.46 3.74 7.75
CA LEU A 5 1.58 3.64 6.30
C LEU A 5 0.36 4.30 5.67
N ALA A 6 0.58 5.26 4.78
CA ALA A 6 -0.47 5.85 3.96
C ALA A 6 -0.17 5.56 2.49
N LEU A 7 -1.14 4.99 1.77
CA LEU A 7 -1.11 4.78 0.33
C LEU A 7 -2.15 5.72 -0.28
N ASP A 8 -1.70 6.71 -1.04
CA ASP A 8 -2.56 7.70 -1.70
C ASP A 8 -2.59 7.47 -3.21
N GLU A 9 -3.72 7.76 -3.85
CA GLU A 9 -4.02 7.42 -5.25
C GLU A 9 -3.70 5.96 -5.58
N ALA A 10 -4.16 5.02 -4.74
CA ALA A 10 -3.82 3.60 -4.87
C ALA A 10 -4.26 2.98 -6.20
N ASP A 11 -5.40 3.40 -6.75
CA ASP A 11 -5.84 3.03 -8.09
C ASP A 11 -4.83 3.44 -9.17
N ARG A 12 -4.33 4.68 -9.14
CA ARG A 12 -3.31 5.14 -10.10
C ARG A 12 -1.98 4.41 -9.94
N MET A 13 -1.58 4.10 -8.70
CA MET A 13 -0.36 3.34 -8.47
C MET A 13 -0.43 1.95 -9.13
N LEU A 14 -1.61 1.32 -9.13
CA LEU A 14 -1.85 0.07 -9.84
C LEU A 14 -1.91 0.25 -11.36
N ASP A 15 -2.56 1.32 -11.86
CA ASP A 15 -2.61 1.64 -13.30
C ASP A 15 -1.20 1.85 -13.89
N MET A 16 -0.28 2.39 -13.10
CA MET A 16 1.12 2.57 -13.47
C MET A 16 1.96 1.29 -13.38
N GLY A 17 1.39 0.18 -12.94
CA GLY A 17 2.09 -1.08 -12.74
C GLY A 17 3.06 -1.08 -11.56
N SER A 18 2.84 -0.20 -10.57
CA SER A 18 3.73 -0.05 -9.40
C SER A 18 3.49 -1.09 -8.29
N GLU A 19 2.57 -2.03 -8.50
CA GLU A 19 2.23 -3.08 -7.54
C GLU A 19 3.46 -3.86 -7.03
N PRO A 20 4.42 -4.30 -7.88
CA PRO A 20 5.58 -5.05 -7.42
C PRO A 20 6.47 -4.24 -6.48
N GLN A 21 6.62 -2.93 -6.74
CA GLN A 21 7.40 -2.04 -5.88
C GLN A 21 6.70 -1.78 -4.55
N ILE A 22 5.38 -1.57 -4.55
CA ILE A 22 4.60 -1.37 -3.33
C ILE A 22 4.67 -2.62 -2.46
N ARG A 23 4.47 -3.81 -3.04
CA ARG A 23 4.60 -5.08 -2.33
C ARG A 23 5.98 -5.24 -1.72
N LYS A 24 7.04 -4.92 -2.47
CA LYS A 24 8.42 -4.94 -1.97
C LYS A 24 8.63 -4.01 -0.77
N ILE A 25 8.13 -2.78 -0.83
CA ILE A 25 8.24 -1.83 0.29
C ILE A 25 7.48 -2.35 1.51
N VAL A 26 6.27 -2.87 1.30
CA VAL A 26 5.38 -3.32 2.37
C VAL A 26 5.84 -4.60 3.05
N GLU A 27 6.44 -5.52 2.29
CA GLU A 27 6.80 -6.86 2.76
C GLU A 27 8.29 -7.04 3.03
N GLN A 28 9.19 -6.25 2.41
CA GLN A 28 10.64 -6.53 2.42
C GLN A 28 11.51 -5.43 3.06
N MET A 29 10.98 -4.25 3.38
CA MET A 29 11.78 -3.10 3.86
C MET A 29 11.62 -2.81 5.36
N ASP A 30 11.80 -3.81 6.23
CA ASP A 30 11.69 -3.67 7.69
C ASP A 30 10.35 -3.05 8.16
N MET A 31 9.31 -3.20 7.35
CA MET A 31 7.98 -2.71 7.64
C MET A 31 7.37 -3.56 8.76
N PRO A 32 6.96 -2.95 9.89
CA PRO A 32 6.31 -3.69 10.97
C PRO A 32 5.04 -4.35 10.44
N PRO A 33 4.69 -5.57 10.87
CA PRO A 33 3.53 -6.26 10.31
C PRO A 33 2.24 -5.47 10.52
N ALA A 34 1.22 -5.77 9.70
CA ALA A 34 0.01 -4.95 9.56
C ALA A 34 -0.83 -4.83 10.85
N ASP A 35 -0.63 -5.72 11.81
CA ASP A 35 -1.20 -5.71 13.15
C ASP A 35 -0.47 -4.73 14.10
N VAL A 36 0.77 -4.36 13.79
CA VAL A 36 1.61 -3.44 14.58
C VAL A 36 1.58 -2.01 14.03
N ARG A 37 1.42 -1.84 12.71
CA ARG A 37 1.32 -0.53 12.06
C ARG A 37 -0.13 -0.21 11.68
N GLN A 38 -0.50 1.06 11.73
CA GLN A 38 -1.76 1.50 11.14
C GLN A 38 -1.56 1.74 9.64
N THR A 39 -2.38 1.09 8.80
CA THR A 39 -2.35 1.27 7.34
C THR A 39 -3.61 1.99 6.88
N MET A 40 -3.44 3.04 6.09
CA MET A 40 -4.51 3.83 5.48
C MET A 40 -4.36 3.79 3.97
N LEU A 41 -5.45 3.50 3.26
CA LEU A 41 -5.49 3.45 1.80
C LEU A 41 -6.52 4.46 1.30
N PHE A 42 -6.09 5.33 0.39
CA PHE A 42 -6.89 6.34 -0.27
C PHE A 42 -6.86 6.06 -1.77
N SER A 43 -8.05 5.96 -2.36
CA SER A 43 -8.24 5.65 -3.78
C SER A 43 -9.48 6.37 -4.28
N ALA A 44 -9.44 6.90 -5.49
CA ALA A 44 -10.60 7.56 -6.10
C ALA A 44 -11.62 6.53 -6.62
N THR A 45 -11.13 5.36 -7.02
CA THR A 45 -11.92 4.23 -7.51
C THR A 45 -11.67 2.97 -6.70
N PHE A 46 -12.54 1.96 -6.84
CA PHE A 46 -12.46 0.70 -6.09
C PHE A 46 -12.55 -0.53 -7.01
N PRO A 47 -11.55 -0.73 -7.89
CA PRO A 47 -11.48 -1.89 -8.77
C PRO A 47 -11.11 -3.17 -7.99
N LYS A 48 -11.21 -4.35 -8.61
CA LYS A 48 -10.98 -5.64 -7.92
C LYS A 48 -9.58 -5.79 -7.35
N GLU A 49 -8.63 -5.09 -7.93
CA GLU A 49 -7.23 -5.08 -7.56
C GLU A 49 -6.98 -4.29 -6.25
N ILE A 50 -7.94 -3.44 -5.83
CA ILE A 50 -7.93 -2.69 -4.56
C ILE A 50 -8.81 -3.37 -3.49
N GLN A 51 -9.75 -4.24 -3.89
CA GLN A 51 -10.63 -5.01 -2.99
C GLN A 51 -9.84 -5.99 -2.12
#